data_AF-A0A218VXS8-F1
#
_entry.id   AF-A0A218VXS8-F1
#
_cell.length_a   1.000
_cell.length_b   1.000
_cell.length_c   1.000
_cell.angle_alpha   90.00
_cell.angle_beta   90.00
_cell.angle_gamma   90.00
#
_symmetry.space_group_name_H-M   'P 1'
#
loop_
_entity.id
_entity.type
_entity.pdbx_description
1 polymer ?
#
loop_
_entity_poly.entity_id
_entity_poly.type
_entity_poly.pdbx_seq_one_letter_code
_entity_poly.pdbx_strand_id
1 'polypeptide(L)'
;MMMIGRNGGRLAAVEQRFFTMAVLRGEALVKTGPVCTTTVSWVRAPAIRLRNESSLTLGDRAEQSYSCDEKTAEGTGSAGAGGEGKGIVSYWGVSAAKVTKEDGTKWKWNCFRPWETYEADLSIDLKKHHAPLTFLDKLAFWTVKAMRYPTDIFFQKRYGCRAMMLETVAAVPGMVGGMLLHCKSLRRFEHSGGWIKALLEEAENERMHLMTFMEVSNQRWYERALVFAVQGIFFNAYFVGYMISPKFAHRVVGYLEEEAIHSYTEFLKELDNGNIENVPAPAIAVDYWRLPPGSTLRDVVMVVRADEAHHRDVNHFASDIHYQGCELKEAPAPIGYH
;
A
#
# COMPACT_ATOMS: atom_id res chain seq x y z
N MET A 1 -8.49 -45.20 55.44
CA MET A 1 -7.37 -44.74 56.30
C MET A 1 -6.99 -43.35 55.79
N MET A 2 -7.66 -42.25 56.17
CA MET A 2 -7.48 -41.45 57.41
C MET A 2 -5.97 -41.15 57.62
N MET A 3 -5.45 -39.91 57.60
CA MET A 3 -5.82 -38.67 58.31
C MET A 3 -5.17 -37.44 57.61
N ILE A 4 -5.86 -36.29 57.48
CA ILE A 4 -5.69 -35.00 58.23
C ILE A 4 -4.26 -34.39 58.11
N GLY A 5 -3.98 -33.15 57.68
CA GLY A 5 -4.75 -31.90 57.62
C GLY A 5 -4.09 -30.84 58.53
N ARG A 6 -3.74 -29.63 58.01
CA ARG A 6 -3.98 -28.34 58.70
C ARG A 6 -3.55 -27.10 57.91
N ASN A 7 -4.54 -26.20 57.81
CA ASN A 7 -4.48 -24.78 57.50
C ASN A 7 -3.70 -23.97 58.56
N GLY A 8 -3.17 -22.83 58.15
CA GLY A 8 -2.76 -21.74 59.04
C GLY A 8 -2.40 -20.49 58.25
N GLY A 9 -3.35 -19.56 58.10
CA GLY A 9 -3.08 -18.20 57.63
C GLY A 9 -2.91 -17.21 58.78
N ARG A 10 -2.16 -16.13 58.56
CA ARG A 10 -2.53 -14.73 58.88
C ARG A 10 -1.38 -13.73 58.65
N LEU A 11 -1.79 -12.61 58.04
CA LEU A 11 -1.44 -11.21 58.31
C LEU A 11 -0.04 -10.65 57.99
N ALA A 12 -0.03 -9.89 56.89
CA ALA A 12 0.31 -8.47 56.80
C ALA A 12 1.39 -7.88 57.73
N ALA A 13 2.48 -7.40 57.12
CA ALA A 13 3.22 -6.23 57.59
C ALA A 13 3.55 -5.35 56.38
N VAL A 14 2.95 -4.16 56.37
CA VAL A 14 3.22 -3.03 55.49
C VAL A 14 4.50 -2.38 56.01
N GLU A 15 5.56 -2.33 55.19
CA GLU A 15 6.75 -1.54 55.50
C GLU A 15 6.74 -0.24 54.68
N GLN A 16 6.40 0.86 55.37
CA GLN A 16 6.54 2.22 54.89
C GLN A 16 8.03 2.60 54.87
N ARG A 17 8.56 2.96 53.70
CA ARG A 17 9.82 3.71 53.60
C ARG A 17 9.50 5.19 53.39
N PHE A 18 9.65 5.95 54.47
CA PHE A 18 9.77 7.41 54.48
C PHE A 18 11.19 7.78 54.02
N PHE A 19 11.33 8.64 53.01
CA PHE A 19 12.42 9.61 52.92
C PHE A 19 11.95 10.85 52.13
N THR A 20 11.46 11.81 52.91
CA THR A 20 11.72 13.26 52.89
C THR A 20 11.83 13.99 51.53
N MET A 21 10.75 14.69 51.15
CA MET A 21 10.82 15.88 50.31
C MET A 21 11.21 17.09 51.17
N ALA A 22 12.27 17.80 50.79
CA ALA A 22 12.56 19.14 51.30
C ALA A 22 11.90 20.17 50.38
N VAL A 23 10.84 20.82 50.88
CA VAL A 23 10.24 22.03 50.32
C VAL A 23 10.90 23.22 51.00
N LEU A 24 11.65 24.04 50.24
CA LEU A 24 12.07 25.37 50.67
C LEU A 24 11.20 26.41 49.95
N ARG A 25 10.37 27.06 50.75
CA ARG A 25 9.56 28.23 50.40
C ARG A 25 10.41 29.47 50.67
N GLY A 26 10.67 30.29 49.66
CA GLY A 26 11.34 31.58 49.79
C GLY A 26 10.56 32.65 49.04
N GLU A 27 10.05 33.64 49.78
CA GLU A 27 9.28 34.77 49.27
C GLU A 27 10.14 35.76 48.47
N ALA A 28 9.42 36.53 47.65
CA ALA A 28 9.91 37.48 46.67
C ALA A 28 10.64 38.69 47.28
N LEU A 29 11.69 39.15 46.59
CA LEU A 29 12.20 40.52 46.67
C LEU A 29 12.39 41.06 45.25
N VAL A 30 11.54 42.02 44.88
CA VAL A 30 11.63 42.82 43.65
C VAL A 30 12.88 43.70 43.70
N LYS A 31 13.76 43.57 42.71
CA LYS A 31 14.76 44.59 42.37
C LYS A 31 14.79 44.79 40.86
N THR A 32 14.40 46.00 40.46
CA THR A 32 14.48 46.58 39.13
C THR A 32 15.94 46.80 38.71
N GLY A 33 16.29 46.38 37.49
CA GLY A 33 17.59 46.57 36.83
C GLY A 33 17.44 46.43 35.30
N PRO A 34 18.38 46.95 34.50
CA PRO A 34 18.07 47.80 33.35
C PRO A 34 17.69 47.06 32.06
N VAL A 35 16.98 47.80 31.20
CA VAL A 35 16.61 47.45 29.82
C VAL A 35 17.87 47.12 29.01
N CYS A 36 17.95 45.89 28.50
CA CYS A 36 18.99 45.47 27.56
C CYS A 36 18.42 45.49 26.13
N THR A 37 18.83 46.49 25.36
CA THR A 37 18.58 46.61 23.93
C THR A 37 19.25 45.45 23.20
N THR A 38 18.47 44.54 22.61
CA THR A 38 19.02 43.44 21.79
C THR A 38 19.36 43.99 20.40
N THR A 39 20.65 44.13 20.11
CA THR A 39 21.17 44.35 18.76
C THR A 39 21.23 43.02 18.02
N VAL A 40 20.52 42.92 16.89
CA VAL A 40 20.65 41.78 15.96
C VAL A 40 21.94 41.97 15.17
N SER A 41 22.93 41.12 15.45
CA SER A 41 24.16 41.01 14.67
C SER A 41 23.99 39.88 13.65
N TRP A 42 24.13 40.22 12.36
CA TRP A 42 24.19 39.24 11.28
C TRP A 42 25.62 38.70 11.19
N VAL A 43 25.88 37.51 11.74
CA VAL A 43 27.14 36.81 11.55
C VAL A 43 27.09 36.07 10.21
N ARG A 44 27.96 36.46 9.28
CA ARG A 44 28.15 35.84 7.98
C ARG A 44 28.94 34.53 8.17
N ALA A 45 28.31 33.38 7.94
CA ALA A 45 28.99 32.08 7.95
C ALA A 45 29.97 31.96 6.77
N PRO A 46 31.16 31.32 6.92
CA PRO A 46 32.06 31.09 5.81
C PRO A 46 31.52 29.96 4.91
N ALA A 47 31.77 30.09 3.61
CA ALA A 47 31.39 29.10 2.60
C ALA A 47 32.01 27.73 2.91
N ILE A 48 31.16 26.72 3.11
CA ILE A 48 31.56 25.32 3.21
C ILE A 48 32.06 24.89 1.82
N ARG A 49 33.38 24.66 1.72
CA ARG A 49 34.01 24.00 0.58
C ARG A 49 33.61 22.52 0.62
N LEU A 50 32.80 22.07 -0.34
CA LEU A 50 32.51 20.65 -0.56
C LEU A 50 33.82 19.94 -0.94
N ARG A 51 34.36 19.13 -0.03
CA ARG A 51 35.37 18.12 -0.35
C ARG A 51 34.64 16.81 -0.61
N ASN A 52 34.67 16.40 -1.87
CA ASN A 52 34.10 15.14 -2.33
C ASN A 52 35.22 14.09 -2.27
N GLU A 53 35.24 13.25 -1.24
CA GLU A 53 36.01 12.00 -1.25
C GLU A 53 35.22 10.90 -0.56
N SER A 54 34.69 9.99 -1.37
CA SER A 54 34.29 8.66 -0.92
C SER A 54 35.46 7.73 -1.20
N SER A 55 36.19 7.37 -0.15
CA SER A 55 37.19 6.31 -0.20
C SER A 55 36.48 4.96 -0.02
N LEU A 56 36.40 4.17 -1.09
CA LEU A 56 36.17 2.73 -1.01
C LEU A 56 37.53 2.05 -1.04
N THR A 57 38.04 1.66 0.11
CA THR A 57 39.22 0.78 0.20
C THR A 57 38.78 -0.65 -0.08
N LEU A 58 38.87 -1.07 -1.34
CA LEU A 58 38.96 -2.48 -1.72
C LEU A 58 40.43 -2.87 -1.69
N GLY A 59 40.77 -3.81 -0.81
CA GLY A 59 42.13 -4.30 -0.63
C GLY A 59 42.71 -4.92 -1.90
N ASP A 60 44.01 -4.71 -2.06
CA ASP A 60 44.84 -5.12 -3.19
C ASP A 60 44.67 -6.59 -3.62
N ARG A 61 44.47 -6.80 -4.92
CA ARG A 61 45.15 -7.91 -5.62
C ARG A 61 45.29 -7.68 -7.12
N ALA A 62 46.52 -7.31 -7.48
CA ALA A 62 47.29 -7.62 -8.69
C ALA A 62 46.74 -7.24 -10.08
N GLU A 63 47.53 -6.39 -10.73
CA GLU A 63 47.50 -5.97 -12.13
C GLU A 63 47.44 -7.14 -13.14
N GLN A 64 46.59 -7.00 -14.15
CA GLN A 64 46.81 -7.59 -15.47
C GLN A 64 46.30 -6.62 -16.55
N SER A 65 47.26 -6.11 -17.32
CA SER A 65 47.09 -5.20 -18.45
C SER A 65 46.56 -5.93 -19.68
N TYR A 66 45.53 -5.42 -20.36
CA TYR A 66 45.38 -5.60 -21.81
C TYR A 66 44.67 -4.40 -22.46
N SER A 67 45.24 -4.00 -23.59
CA SER A 67 44.91 -2.85 -24.43
C SER A 67 43.57 -2.97 -25.16
N CYS A 68 42.95 -1.82 -25.41
CA CYS A 68 41.79 -1.68 -26.26
C CYS A 68 42.25 -1.71 -27.74
N ASP A 69 41.75 -2.68 -28.51
CA ASP A 69 41.80 -2.63 -29.98
C ASP A 69 40.36 -2.52 -30.52
N GLU A 70 40.11 -1.41 -31.20
CA GLU A 70 38.96 -1.15 -32.05
C GLU A 70 38.88 -2.18 -33.18
N LYS A 71 37.71 -2.81 -33.36
CA LYS A 71 37.27 -3.30 -34.67
C LYS A 71 35.81 -2.96 -34.93
N THR A 72 35.67 -1.98 -35.82
CA THR A 72 34.68 -1.87 -36.90
C THR A 72 33.74 -3.06 -37.11
N ALA A 73 32.44 -2.75 -37.19
CA ALA A 73 31.47 -3.52 -37.95
C ALA A 73 30.62 -2.56 -38.78
N GLU A 74 31.02 -2.38 -40.04
CA GLU A 74 30.16 -1.86 -41.10
C GLU A 74 29.17 -2.95 -41.56
N GLY A 75 27.97 -2.50 -41.94
CA GLY A 75 27.20 -3.12 -43.01
C GLY A 75 25.95 -3.90 -42.59
N THR A 76 24.78 -3.29 -42.73
CA THR A 76 24.01 -3.35 -44.00
C THR A 76 22.66 -2.65 -43.82
N GLY A 77 22.48 -1.56 -44.57
CA GLY A 77 21.19 -0.97 -44.79
C GLY A 77 20.37 -1.81 -45.76
N SER A 78 19.10 -2.03 -45.43
CA SER A 78 18.05 -2.28 -46.41
C SER A 78 16.95 -1.27 -46.14
N ALA A 79 16.80 -0.34 -47.07
CA ALA A 79 15.69 0.60 -47.13
C ALA A 79 14.45 -0.15 -47.60
N GLY A 80 13.41 -0.17 -46.77
CA GLY A 80 12.06 -0.63 -47.10
C GLY A 80 11.04 0.41 -46.64
N ALA A 81 10.30 0.95 -47.61
CA ALA A 81 9.42 2.11 -47.53
C ALA A 81 8.33 2.09 -46.45
N GLY A 82 7.98 3.30 -45.98
CA GLY A 82 6.59 3.70 -45.74
C GLY A 82 6.12 3.73 -44.29
N GLY A 83 6.08 4.93 -43.70
CA GLY A 83 5.30 5.22 -42.49
C GLY A 83 5.96 6.25 -41.59
N GLU A 84 5.67 7.52 -41.81
CA GLU A 84 6.00 8.59 -40.86
C GLU A 84 5.26 8.39 -39.54
N GLY A 85 5.96 7.79 -38.59
CA GLY A 85 5.69 7.94 -37.17
C GLY A 85 7.05 8.12 -36.51
N LYS A 86 7.36 9.31 -35.98
CA LYS A 86 8.55 9.52 -35.15
C LYS A 86 8.42 8.62 -33.91
N GLY A 87 8.90 7.38 -34.02
CA GLY A 87 8.95 6.44 -32.90
C GLY A 87 9.79 7.06 -31.79
N ILE A 88 9.36 6.89 -30.53
CA ILE A 88 10.14 7.33 -29.38
C ILE A 88 11.44 6.52 -29.39
N VAL A 89 12.54 7.16 -29.78
CA VAL A 89 13.87 6.55 -29.76
C VAL A 89 14.32 6.48 -28.31
N SER A 90 14.55 5.26 -27.81
CA SER A 90 15.11 5.06 -26.48
C SER A 90 16.52 5.65 -26.43
N TYR A 91 16.80 6.50 -25.43
CA TYR A 91 18.13 7.04 -25.16
C TYR A 91 19.19 5.93 -25.03
N TRP A 92 18.78 4.77 -24.52
CA TRP A 92 19.63 3.59 -24.32
C TRP A 92 19.78 2.71 -25.58
N GLY A 93 19.18 3.07 -26.70
CA GLY A 93 19.18 2.27 -27.93
C GLY A 93 18.40 0.95 -27.85
N VAL A 94 17.73 0.67 -26.72
CA VAL A 94 16.94 -0.55 -26.53
C VAL A 94 15.58 -0.38 -27.21
N SER A 95 15.33 -1.20 -28.22
CA SER A 95 14.01 -1.30 -28.84
C SER A 95 13.05 -2.02 -27.88
N ALA A 96 11.82 -1.51 -27.73
CA ALA A 96 10.81 -2.19 -26.92
C ALA A 96 10.59 -3.62 -27.45
N ALA A 97 10.74 -4.61 -26.57
CA ALA A 97 10.52 -6.01 -26.94
C ALA A 97 9.08 -6.18 -27.44
N LYS A 98 8.90 -6.87 -28.57
CA LYS A 98 7.57 -7.26 -29.05
C LYS A 98 7.06 -8.37 -28.15
N VAL A 99 6.26 -8.00 -27.15
CA VAL A 99 5.64 -8.96 -26.23
C VAL A 99 4.43 -9.60 -26.90
N THR A 100 4.30 -10.91 -26.76
CA THR A 100 3.17 -11.70 -27.27
C THR A 100 2.42 -12.37 -26.13
N LYS A 101 1.14 -12.66 -26.35
CA LYS A 101 0.34 -13.55 -25.52
C LYS A 101 0.80 -15.01 -25.67
N GLU A 102 0.29 -15.88 -24.80
CA GLU A 102 0.52 -17.33 -24.86
C GLU A 102 -0.02 -17.94 -26.18
N ASP A 103 -1.05 -17.34 -26.77
CA ASP A 103 -1.62 -17.71 -28.07
C ASP A 103 -0.83 -17.18 -29.30
N GLY A 104 0.28 -16.46 -29.07
CA GLY A 104 1.10 -15.85 -30.12
C GLY A 104 0.57 -14.51 -30.66
N THR A 105 -0.59 -14.03 -30.21
CA THR A 105 -1.09 -12.71 -30.60
C THR A 105 -0.29 -11.59 -29.94
N LYS A 106 -0.31 -10.40 -30.56
CA LYS A 106 0.43 -9.24 -30.04
C LYS A 106 -0.16 -8.77 -28.71
N TRP A 107 0.69 -8.59 -27.70
CA TRP A 107 0.29 -7.97 -26.44
C TRP A 107 -0.08 -6.51 -26.66
N LYS A 108 -1.29 -6.14 -26.25
CA LYS A 108 -1.87 -4.80 -26.53
C LYS A 108 -1.58 -3.78 -25.42
N TRP A 109 -1.16 -4.23 -24.24
CA TRP A 109 -1.00 -3.38 -23.06
C TRP A 109 0.44 -2.95 -22.84
N ASN A 110 0.62 -1.67 -22.52
CA ASN A 110 1.92 -1.13 -22.12
C ASN A 110 2.07 -1.03 -20.60
N CYS A 111 0.95 -1.00 -19.87
CA CYS A 111 0.88 -0.79 -18.42
C CYS A 111 1.13 -2.05 -17.57
N PHE A 112 1.01 -3.24 -18.14
CA PHE A 112 1.36 -4.51 -17.50
C PHE A 112 1.82 -5.52 -18.56
N ARG A 113 2.32 -6.66 -18.12
CA ARG A 113 2.95 -7.72 -18.92
C ARG A 113 2.23 -9.05 -18.73
N PRO A 114 2.36 -9.99 -19.67
CA PRO A 114 1.68 -11.29 -19.58
C PRO A 114 2.01 -12.09 -18.30
N TRP A 115 3.21 -11.96 -17.76
CA TRP A 115 3.62 -12.67 -16.53
C TRP A 115 3.12 -12.00 -15.23
N GLU A 116 2.51 -10.82 -15.33
CA GLU A 116 1.85 -10.12 -14.21
C GLU A 116 0.35 -10.44 -14.15
N THR A 117 -0.15 -11.26 -15.09
CA THR A 117 -1.55 -11.68 -15.17
C THR A 117 -1.74 -13.02 -14.47
N TYR A 118 -2.93 -13.25 -13.92
CA TYR A 118 -3.22 -14.43 -13.11
C TYR A 118 -4.69 -14.85 -13.22
N GLU A 119 -5.00 -16.06 -12.77
CA GLU A 119 -6.38 -16.51 -12.55
C GLU A 119 -6.69 -16.33 -11.06
N ALA A 120 -7.76 -15.61 -10.73
CA ALA A 120 -8.12 -15.34 -9.34
C ALA A 120 -8.70 -16.58 -8.64
N ASP A 121 -8.34 -16.80 -7.37
CA ASP A 121 -8.85 -17.88 -6.54
C ASP A 121 -10.26 -17.57 -6.04
N LEU A 122 -11.25 -18.06 -6.79
CA LEU A 122 -12.66 -17.95 -6.43
C LEU A 122 -13.08 -18.86 -5.24
N SER A 123 -12.19 -19.70 -4.72
CA SER A 123 -12.46 -20.58 -3.58
C SER A 123 -12.25 -19.92 -2.21
N ILE A 124 -11.73 -18.69 -2.19
CA ILE A 124 -11.46 -17.91 -0.97
C ILE A 124 -12.72 -17.67 -0.13
N ASP A 125 -12.58 -17.74 1.20
CA ASP A 125 -13.70 -17.55 2.13
C ASP A 125 -14.14 -16.09 2.21
N LEU A 126 -15.22 -15.76 1.53
CA LEU A 126 -15.82 -14.42 1.51
C LEU A 126 -16.50 -14.02 2.84
N LYS A 127 -16.82 -14.97 3.73
CA LYS A 127 -17.56 -14.71 4.97
C LYS A 127 -16.67 -14.53 6.19
N LYS A 128 -15.37 -14.76 6.04
CA LYS A 128 -14.38 -14.56 7.11
C LYS A 128 -14.41 -13.09 7.57
N HIS A 129 -14.53 -12.92 8.89
CA HIS A 129 -14.57 -11.63 9.57
C HIS A 129 -13.56 -11.64 10.71
N HIS A 130 -12.71 -10.61 10.80
CA HIS A 130 -11.80 -10.48 11.94
C HIS A 130 -12.50 -9.80 13.13
N ALA A 131 -12.72 -10.55 14.21
CA ALA A 131 -13.38 -10.02 15.40
C ALA A 131 -12.53 -8.89 16.05
N PRO A 132 -13.09 -7.69 16.30
CA PRO A 132 -12.35 -6.59 16.89
C PRO A 132 -12.13 -6.81 18.41
N LEU A 133 -11.03 -7.48 18.76
CA LEU A 133 -10.73 -7.85 20.15
C LEU A 133 -10.05 -6.71 20.91
N THR A 134 -9.02 -6.10 20.32
CA THR A 134 -8.24 -5.05 20.99
C THR A 134 -8.90 -3.67 20.87
N PHE A 135 -8.43 -2.69 21.66
CA PHE A 135 -8.92 -1.32 21.55
C PHE A 135 -8.68 -0.72 20.15
N LEU A 136 -7.50 -0.95 19.57
CA LEU A 136 -7.17 -0.43 18.25
C LEU A 136 -7.96 -1.14 17.15
N ASP A 137 -8.29 -2.43 17.30
CA ASP A 137 -9.16 -3.13 16.34
C ASP A 137 -10.59 -2.58 16.38
N LYS A 138 -11.12 -2.32 17.58
CA LYS A 138 -12.42 -1.67 17.75
C LYS A 138 -12.43 -0.28 17.14
N LEU A 139 -11.37 0.49 17.36
CA LEU A 139 -11.22 1.81 16.76
C LEU A 139 -11.16 1.72 15.23
N ALA A 140 -10.40 0.77 14.67
CA ALA A 140 -10.30 0.56 13.23
C ALA A 140 -11.66 0.18 12.62
N PHE A 141 -12.34 -0.80 13.22
CA PHE A 141 -13.67 -1.24 12.81
C PHE A 141 -14.67 -0.08 12.81
N TRP A 142 -14.76 0.67 13.90
CA TRP A 142 -15.68 1.81 13.99
C TRP A 142 -15.30 2.95 13.05
N THR A 143 -14.01 3.16 12.79
CA THR A 143 -13.54 4.14 11.79
C THR A 143 -14.06 3.77 10.41
N VAL A 144 -13.93 2.50 10.00
CA VAL A 144 -14.47 2.01 8.71
C VAL A 144 -15.99 2.12 8.65
N LYS A 145 -16.71 1.69 9.69
CA LYS A 145 -18.17 1.83 9.74
C LYS A 145 -18.63 3.29 9.67
N ALA A 146 -17.90 4.20 10.32
CA ALA A 146 -18.19 5.63 10.25
C ALA A 146 -17.93 6.21 8.86
N MET A 147 -16.87 5.79 8.16
CA MET A 147 -16.57 6.20 6.78
C MET A 147 -17.58 5.64 5.77
N ARG A 148 -18.18 4.48 6.03
CA ARG A 148 -19.21 3.88 5.18
C ARG A 148 -20.50 4.70 5.13
N TYR A 149 -20.95 5.22 6.27
CA TYR A 149 -22.22 5.97 6.36
C TYR A 149 -22.36 7.14 5.35
N PRO A 150 -21.42 8.11 5.28
CA PRO A 150 -21.53 9.21 4.31
C PRO A 150 -21.41 8.71 2.86
N THR A 151 -20.63 7.66 2.62
CA THR A 151 -20.46 7.04 1.30
C THR A 151 -21.77 6.43 0.81
N ASP A 152 -22.46 5.66 1.67
CA ASP A 152 -23.75 5.03 1.36
C ASP A 152 -24.81 6.10 1.03
N ILE A 153 -24.82 7.23 1.75
CA ILE A 153 -25.73 8.35 1.48
C ILE A 153 -25.42 9.05 0.16
N PHE A 154 -24.14 9.29 -0.14
CA PHE A 154 -23.73 10.02 -1.33
C PHE A 154 -23.95 9.22 -2.62
N PHE A 155 -23.67 7.91 -2.60
CA PHE A 155 -23.73 7.08 -3.80
C PHE A 155 -25.08 6.38 -4.02
N GLN A 156 -25.82 6.10 -2.95
CA GLN A 156 -27.08 5.35 -3.03
C GLN A 156 -26.95 4.12 -3.95
N LYS A 157 -27.81 4.00 -4.98
CA LYS A 157 -27.83 2.88 -5.94
C LYS A 157 -26.87 3.04 -7.13
N ARG A 158 -25.95 4.01 -7.14
CA ARG A 158 -24.98 4.21 -8.22
C ARG A 158 -23.76 3.29 -8.06
N TYR A 159 -23.96 1.97 -8.15
CA TYR A 159 -22.93 0.96 -7.86
C TYR A 159 -21.65 1.11 -8.71
N GLY A 160 -21.77 1.33 -10.02
CA GLY A 160 -20.59 1.54 -10.88
C GLY A 160 -19.78 2.78 -10.53
N CYS A 161 -20.44 3.90 -10.23
CA CYS A 161 -19.75 5.12 -9.81
C CYS A 161 -19.19 5.01 -8.38
N ARG A 162 -19.85 4.23 -7.51
CA ARG A 162 -19.41 3.94 -6.15
C ARG A 162 -18.13 3.11 -6.15
N ALA A 163 -18.15 1.95 -6.81
CA ALA A 163 -17.00 1.05 -6.89
C ALA A 163 -15.78 1.82 -7.39
N MET A 164 -15.88 2.40 -8.58
CA MET A 164 -14.84 3.24 -9.17
C MET A 164 -14.31 4.33 -8.24
N MET A 165 -15.16 5.06 -7.50
CA MET A 165 -14.63 6.08 -6.59
C MET A 165 -13.91 5.45 -5.38
N LEU A 166 -14.42 4.35 -4.85
CA LEU A 166 -13.79 3.64 -3.74
C LEU A 166 -12.43 3.05 -4.15
N GLU A 167 -12.30 2.53 -5.37
CA GLU A 167 -11.02 2.05 -5.93
C GLU A 167 -9.93 3.13 -5.90
N THR A 168 -10.30 4.40 -6.13
CA THR A 168 -9.31 5.50 -6.08
C THR A 168 -8.74 5.73 -4.68
N VAL A 169 -9.46 5.31 -3.64
CA VAL A 169 -9.05 5.39 -2.24
C VAL A 169 -8.39 4.08 -1.81
N ALA A 170 -8.90 2.93 -2.25
CA ALA A 170 -8.39 1.60 -1.94
C ALA A 170 -6.97 1.35 -2.51
N ALA A 171 -6.60 2.00 -3.62
CA ALA A 171 -5.22 1.94 -4.12
C ALA A 171 -4.17 2.71 -3.27
N VAL A 172 -4.59 3.54 -2.31
CA VAL A 172 -3.68 4.41 -1.53
C VAL A 172 -2.93 3.67 -0.42
N PRO A 173 -3.58 2.83 0.42
CA PRO A 173 -2.93 2.16 1.53
C PRO A 173 -1.71 1.31 1.15
N GLY A 174 -1.83 0.43 0.16
CA GLY A 174 -0.73 -0.40 -0.33
C GLY A 174 0.46 0.44 -0.81
N MET A 175 0.20 1.53 -1.54
CA MET A 175 1.24 2.46 -2.00
C MET A 175 1.98 3.13 -0.84
N VAL A 176 1.23 3.64 0.14
CA VAL A 176 1.81 4.30 1.32
C VAL A 176 2.61 3.31 2.17
N GLY A 177 2.06 2.13 2.44
CA GLY A 177 2.71 1.08 3.23
C GLY A 177 3.98 0.57 2.54
N GLY A 178 3.90 0.26 1.24
CA GLY A 178 5.03 -0.15 0.40
C GLY A 178 6.13 0.91 0.36
N MET A 179 5.78 2.18 0.15
CA MET A 179 6.73 3.31 0.16
C MET A 179 7.41 3.46 1.53
N LEU A 180 6.66 3.44 2.63
CA LEU A 180 7.22 3.60 3.98
C LEU A 180 8.12 2.43 4.37
N LEU A 181 7.76 1.19 4.00
CA LEU A 181 8.59 0.00 4.18
C LEU A 181 9.83 0.06 3.29
N HIS A 182 9.73 0.53 2.05
CA HIS A 182 10.85 0.73 1.15
C HIS A 182 11.87 1.70 1.75
N CYS A 183 11.43 2.88 2.17
CA CYS A 183 12.29 3.85 2.84
C CYS A 183 12.87 3.29 4.16
N LYS A 184 12.13 2.42 4.88
CA LYS A 184 12.62 1.75 6.10
C LYS A 184 13.72 0.74 5.79
N SER A 185 13.53 -0.07 4.75
CA SER A 185 14.51 -1.04 4.27
C SER A 185 15.81 -0.34 3.86
N LEU A 186 15.73 0.74 3.08
CA LEU A 186 16.89 1.51 2.64
C LEU A 186 17.68 2.13 3.80
N ARG A 187 17.00 2.82 4.72
CA ARG A 187 17.67 3.52 5.84
C ARG A 187 18.23 2.59 6.91
N ARG A 188 17.74 1.34 6.98
CA ARG A 188 18.23 0.31 7.92
C ARG A 188 19.14 -0.72 7.26
N PHE A 189 19.26 -0.73 5.93
CA PHE A 189 19.94 -1.77 5.16
C PHE A 189 19.42 -3.19 5.47
N GLU A 190 18.09 -3.34 5.55
CA GLU A 190 17.41 -4.59 5.92
C GLU A 190 16.49 -5.07 4.80
N HIS A 191 16.33 -6.40 4.61
CA HIS A 191 15.30 -6.94 3.73
C HIS A 191 13.89 -6.74 4.30
N SER A 192 12.87 -6.78 3.44
CA SER A 192 11.47 -6.53 3.81
C SER A 192 10.59 -7.78 3.89
N GLY A 193 11.14 -8.99 3.67
CA GLY A 193 10.36 -10.24 3.71
C GLY A 193 9.29 -10.33 2.63
N GLY A 194 9.44 -9.59 1.53
CA GLY A 194 8.47 -9.55 0.42
C GLY A 194 7.35 -8.52 0.56
N TRP A 195 7.19 -7.89 1.73
CA TRP A 195 6.07 -6.99 2.01
C TRP A 195 6.03 -5.73 1.16
N ILE A 196 7.18 -5.20 0.72
CA ILE A 196 7.19 -4.08 -0.22
C ILE A 196 6.52 -4.49 -1.53
N LYS A 197 6.84 -5.68 -2.03
CA LYS A 197 6.28 -6.18 -3.28
C LYS A 197 4.78 -6.43 -3.13
N ALA A 198 4.36 -7.17 -2.09
CA ALA A 198 2.96 -7.48 -1.85
C ALA A 198 2.08 -6.20 -1.75
N LEU A 199 2.51 -5.18 -1.01
CA LEU A 199 1.73 -3.95 -0.86
C LEU A 199 1.69 -3.08 -2.13
N LEU A 200 2.74 -3.11 -2.95
CA LEU A 200 2.74 -2.42 -4.23
C LEU A 200 1.93 -3.17 -5.28
N GLU A 201 1.91 -4.51 -5.23
CA GLU A 201 1.04 -5.35 -6.06
C GLU A 201 -0.43 -5.16 -5.69
N GLU A 202 -0.77 -5.08 -4.40
CA GLU A 202 -2.11 -4.69 -3.91
C GLU A 202 -2.52 -3.32 -4.48
N ALA A 203 -1.69 -2.29 -4.33
CA ALA A 203 -1.99 -0.96 -4.87
C ALA A 203 -2.15 -0.93 -6.39
N GLU A 204 -1.40 -1.78 -7.11
CA GLU A 204 -1.58 -1.95 -8.55
C GLU A 204 -2.86 -2.70 -8.89
N ASN A 205 -3.22 -3.74 -8.15
CA ASN A 205 -4.43 -4.51 -8.34
C ASN A 205 -5.68 -3.63 -8.19
N GLU A 206 -5.75 -2.84 -7.10
CA GLU A 206 -6.78 -1.82 -6.88
C GLU A 206 -6.86 -0.80 -8.03
N ARG A 207 -5.69 -0.40 -8.58
CA ARG A 207 -5.64 0.46 -9.77
C ARG A 207 -6.18 -0.25 -11.01
N MET A 208 -6.01 -1.56 -11.14
CA MET A 208 -6.56 -2.36 -12.24
C MET A 208 -8.06 -2.56 -12.12
N HIS A 209 -8.61 -2.64 -10.90
CA HIS A 209 -10.05 -2.57 -10.65
C HIS A 209 -10.61 -1.25 -11.17
N LEU A 210 -10.00 -0.12 -10.77
CA LEU A 210 -10.38 1.21 -11.25
C LEU A 210 -10.39 1.27 -12.78
N MET A 211 -9.27 0.92 -13.43
CA MET A 211 -9.14 1.01 -14.89
C MET A 211 -10.19 0.16 -15.62
N THR A 212 -10.54 -1.00 -15.06
CA THR A 212 -11.60 -1.85 -15.58
C THR A 212 -12.97 -1.17 -15.50
N PHE A 213 -13.33 -0.60 -14.35
CA PHE A 213 -14.61 0.09 -14.20
C PHE A 213 -14.69 1.41 -14.98
N MET A 214 -13.55 2.03 -15.28
CA MET A 214 -13.50 3.20 -16.17
C MET A 214 -13.93 2.87 -17.61
N GLU A 215 -13.73 1.65 -18.10
CA GLU A 215 -14.22 1.23 -19.44
C GLU A 215 -15.74 1.09 -19.49
N VAL A 216 -16.39 0.92 -18.33
CA VAL A 216 -17.84 0.70 -18.22
C VAL A 216 -18.59 1.97 -17.78
N SER A 217 -17.92 2.91 -17.10
CA SER A 217 -18.54 4.10 -16.51
C SER A 217 -17.78 5.39 -16.85
N ASN A 218 -18.49 6.38 -17.40
CA ASN A 218 -17.97 7.72 -17.64
C ASN A 218 -18.10 8.63 -16.41
N GLN A 219 -17.00 9.26 -16.00
CA GLN A 219 -16.94 10.14 -14.83
C GLN A 219 -17.20 11.59 -15.22
N ARG A 220 -17.93 12.29 -14.35
CA ARG A 220 -18.13 13.73 -14.48
C ARG A 220 -16.98 14.51 -13.85
N TRP A 221 -16.79 15.76 -14.27
CA TRP A 221 -15.68 16.60 -13.78
C TRP A 221 -15.71 16.81 -12.26
N TYR A 222 -16.91 16.89 -11.66
CA TYR A 222 -17.05 17.07 -10.21
C TYR A 222 -16.70 15.80 -9.43
N GLU A 223 -16.89 14.61 -10.03
CA GLU A 223 -16.47 13.33 -9.42
C GLU A 223 -14.94 13.25 -9.40
N ARG A 224 -14.29 13.75 -10.45
CA ARG A 224 -12.81 13.88 -10.50
C ARG A 224 -12.29 14.87 -9.46
N ALA A 225 -12.97 16.02 -9.29
CA ALA A 225 -12.62 16.99 -8.25
C ALA A 225 -12.79 16.40 -6.83
N LEU A 226 -13.85 15.60 -6.63
CA LEU A 226 -14.07 14.87 -5.38
C LEU A 226 -12.96 13.87 -5.11
N VAL A 227 -12.58 13.06 -6.10
CA VAL A 227 -11.45 12.10 -5.99
C VAL A 227 -10.18 12.84 -5.56
N PHE A 228 -9.85 13.97 -6.19
CA PHE A 228 -8.66 14.76 -5.82
C PHE A 228 -8.70 15.22 -4.35
N ALA A 229 -9.85 15.72 -3.89
CA ALA A 229 -10.01 16.18 -2.51
C ALA A 229 -9.93 15.01 -1.51
N VAL A 230 -10.62 13.91 -1.78
CA VAL A 230 -10.64 12.72 -0.92
C VAL A 230 -9.25 12.08 -0.85
N GLN A 231 -8.58 11.88 -1.98
CA GLN A 231 -7.21 11.36 -2.01
C GLN A 231 -6.25 12.29 -1.27
N GLY A 232 -6.36 13.62 -1.46
CA GLY A 232 -5.53 14.58 -0.75
C GLY A 232 -5.64 14.46 0.77
N ILE A 233 -6.86 14.29 1.30
CA ILE A 233 -7.08 14.12 2.74
C ILE A 233 -6.65 12.72 3.20
N PHE A 234 -7.15 11.68 2.53
CA PHE A 234 -6.96 10.30 2.92
C PHE A 234 -5.49 9.87 2.85
N PHE A 235 -4.76 10.24 1.79
CA PHE A 235 -3.33 9.96 1.66
C PHE A 235 -2.55 10.50 2.86
N ASN A 236 -2.74 11.78 3.21
CA ASN A 236 -2.02 12.40 4.31
C ASN A 236 -2.41 11.80 5.66
N ALA A 237 -3.70 11.54 5.89
CA ALA A 237 -4.18 10.91 7.11
C ALA A 237 -3.64 9.49 7.28
N TYR A 238 -3.70 8.68 6.22
CA TYR A 238 -3.21 7.30 6.21
C TYR A 238 -1.68 7.25 6.35
N PHE A 239 -0.94 8.14 5.68
CA PHE A 239 0.51 8.27 5.82
C PHE A 239 0.93 8.54 7.27
N VAL A 240 0.30 9.51 7.94
CA VAL A 240 0.56 9.80 9.34
C VAL A 240 0.12 8.63 10.24
N GLY A 241 -1.05 8.05 9.97
CA GLY A 241 -1.56 6.89 10.70
C GLY A 241 -0.62 5.68 10.64
N TYR A 242 -0.08 5.36 9.46
CA TYR A 242 0.86 4.27 9.26
C TYR A 242 2.20 4.52 9.97
N MET A 243 2.71 5.76 9.95
CA MET A 243 3.92 6.11 10.72
C MET A 243 3.73 5.94 12.23
N ILE A 244 2.54 6.25 12.76
CA ILE A 244 2.22 6.12 14.18
C ILE A 244 2.00 4.65 14.56
N SER A 245 1.23 3.91 13.75
CA SER A 245 0.83 2.54 14.07
C SER A 245 0.52 1.74 12.79
N PRO A 246 1.51 1.02 12.23
CA PRO A 246 1.30 0.13 11.08
C PRO A 246 0.23 -0.93 11.34
N LYS A 247 0.18 -1.48 12.57
CA LYS A 247 -0.84 -2.48 12.95
C LYS A 247 -2.26 -1.95 12.87
N PHE A 248 -2.47 -0.69 13.26
CA PHE A 248 -3.77 -0.02 13.15
C PHE A 248 -4.09 0.26 11.68
N ALA A 249 -3.12 0.77 10.91
CA ALA A 249 -3.31 1.07 9.50
C ALA A 249 -3.71 -0.18 8.69
N HIS A 250 -2.96 -1.28 8.83
CA HIS A 250 -3.31 -2.57 8.22
C HIS A 250 -4.68 -3.10 8.70
N ARG A 251 -5.03 -2.92 9.97
CA ARG A 251 -6.36 -3.33 10.47
C ARG A 251 -7.49 -2.52 9.86
N VAL A 252 -7.28 -1.21 9.64
CA VAL A 252 -8.26 -0.36 8.94
C VAL A 252 -8.47 -0.84 7.53
N VAL A 253 -7.40 -1.17 6.80
CA VAL A 253 -7.49 -1.73 5.44
C VAL A 253 -8.23 -3.07 5.44
N GLY A 254 -7.85 -4.01 6.31
CA GLY A 254 -8.55 -5.28 6.42
C GLY A 254 -10.06 -5.14 6.63
N TYR A 255 -10.50 -4.15 7.41
CA TYR A 255 -11.93 -3.83 7.54
C TYR A 255 -12.53 -3.09 6.34
N LEU A 256 -11.77 -2.24 5.63
CA LEU A 256 -12.22 -1.65 4.37
C LEU A 256 -12.55 -2.73 3.35
N GLU A 257 -11.69 -3.75 3.24
CA GLU A 257 -11.88 -4.83 2.27
C GLU A 257 -13.05 -5.74 2.65
N GLU A 258 -13.32 -5.94 3.94
CA GLU A 258 -14.58 -6.60 4.37
C GLU A 258 -15.82 -5.83 3.87
N GLU A 259 -15.79 -4.49 3.88
CA GLU A 259 -16.87 -3.68 3.32
C GLU A 259 -16.89 -3.70 1.78
N ALA A 260 -15.73 -3.84 1.12
CA ALA A 260 -15.61 -4.01 -0.33
C ALA A 260 -16.25 -5.34 -0.77
N ILE A 261 -15.90 -6.45 -0.12
CA ILE A 261 -16.51 -7.78 -0.37
C ILE A 261 -18.03 -7.73 -0.22
N HIS A 262 -18.53 -7.07 0.83
CA HIS A 262 -19.96 -6.85 1.01
C HIS A 262 -20.55 -6.05 -0.17
N SER A 263 -19.90 -4.94 -0.56
CA SER A 263 -20.37 -4.07 -1.64
C SER A 263 -20.43 -4.80 -2.99
N TYR A 264 -19.42 -5.59 -3.32
CA TYR A 264 -19.40 -6.41 -4.54
C TYR A 264 -20.40 -7.56 -4.51
N THR A 265 -20.66 -8.12 -3.33
CA THR A 265 -21.73 -9.12 -3.18
C THR A 265 -23.12 -8.52 -3.45
N GLU A 266 -23.38 -7.29 -3.00
CA GLU A 266 -24.61 -6.58 -3.36
C GLU A 266 -24.65 -6.22 -4.85
N PHE A 267 -23.52 -5.84 -5.44
CA PHE A 267 -23.43 -5.59 -6.88
C PHE A 267 -23.78 -6.85 -7.70
N LEU A 268 -23.26 -8.02 -7.33
CA LEU A 268 -23.60 -9.29 -7.99
C LEU A 268 -25.10 -9.60 -7.89
N LYS A 269 -25.74 -9.33 -6.74
CA LYS A 269 -27.19 -9.51 -6.60
C LYS A 269 -27.98 -8.60 -7.54
N GLU A 270 -27.57 -7.35 -7.71
CA GLU A 270 -28.23 -6.42 -8.62
C GLU A 270 -28.05 -6.82 -10.10
N LEU A 271 -26.91 -7.40 -10.47
CA LEU A 271 -26.67 -8.01 -11.78
C LEU A 271 -27.56 -9.25 -11.98
N ASP A 272 -27.60 -10.15 -11.00
CA ASP A 272 -28.39 -11.40 -11.05
C ASP A 272 -29.90 -11.13 -11.10
N ASN A 273 -30.35 -10.04 -10.46
CA ASN A 273 -31.74 -9.58 -10.51
C ASN A 273 -32.10 -8.84 -11.82
N GLY A 274 -31.11 -8.54 -12.68
CA GLY A 274 -31.32 -7.79 -13.92
C GLY A 274 -31.53 -6.29 -13.73
N ASN A 275 -31.25 -5.74 -12.55
CA ASN A 275 -31.33 -4.30 -12.29
C ASN A 275 -30.15 -3.53 -12.93
N ILE A 276 -29.03 -4.22 -13.14
CA ILE A 276 -27.86 -3.70 -13.85
C ILE A 276 -27.61 -4.57 -15.09
N GLU A 277 -27.34 -3.95 -16.23
CA GLU A 277 -27.06 -4.65 -17.48
C GLU A 277 -25.72 -5.40 -17.38
N ASN A 278 -25.75 -6.71 -17.69
CA ASN A 278 -24.56 -7.54 -17.71
C ASN A 278 -23.85 -7.45 -19.07
N VAL A 279 -23.11 -6.36 -19.27
CA VAL A 279 -22.35 -6.10 -20.51
C VAL A 279 -21.13 -7.03 -20.66
N PRO A 280 -20.56 -7.16 -21.88
CA PRO A 280 -19.31 -7.89 -22.07
C PRO A 280 -18.17 -7.35 -21.21
N ALA A 281 -17.30 -8.24 -20.72
CA ALA A 281 -16.16 -7.85 -19.90
C ALA A 281 -15.20 -6.91 -20.66
N PRO A 282 -14.74 -5.81 -20.03
CA PRO A 282 -13.67 -4.97 -20.55
C PRO A 282 -12.46 -5.78 -21.01
N ALA A 283 -11.86 -5.37 -22.13
CA ALA A 283 -10.79 -6.16 -22.73
C ALA A 283 -9.53 -6.19 -21.84
N ILE A 284 -9.38 -5.19 -20.96
CA ILE A 284 -8.32 -5.11 -19.94
C ILE A 284 -8.52 -6.14 -18.83
N ALA A 285 -9.77 -6.32 -18.40
CA ALA A 285 -10.12 -7.30 -17.38
C ALA A 285 -9.88 -8.73 -17.87
N VAL A 286 -10.30 -9.02 -19.10
CA VAL A 286 -10.11 -10.34 -19.71
C VAL A 286 -8.63 -10.73 -19.74
N ASP A 287 -7.76 -9.80 -20.14
CA ASP A 287 -6.33 -10.09 -20.23
C ASP A 287 -5.63 -10.10 -18.87
N TYR A 288 -6.06 -9.26 -17.91
CA TYR A 288 -5.45 -9.14 -16.59
C TYR A 288 -5.78 -10.34 -15.68
N TRP A 289 -7.06 -10.72 -15.59
CA TRP A 289 -7.53 -11.86 -14.80
C TRP A 289 -7.65 -13.16 -15.61
N ARG A 290 -7.08 -13.20 -16.82
CA ARG A 290 -7.10 -14.37 -17.72
C ARG A 290 -8.50 -14.98 -17.90
N LEU A 291 -9.53 -14.12 -17.99
CA LEU A 291 -10.92 -14.58 -18.04
C LEU A 291 -11.21 -15.35 -19.34
N PRO A 292 -12.12 -16.34 -19.32
CA PRO A 292 -12.54 -17.05 -20.52
C PRO A 292 -13.10 -16.11 -21.60
N PRO A 293 -12.97 -16.45 -22.90
CA PRO A 293 -13.60 -15.70 -23.97
C PRO A 293 -15.12 -15.61 -23.78
N GLY A 294 -15.69 -14.43 -23.97
CA GLY A 294 -17.13 -14.19 -23.79
C GLY A 294 -17.54 -13.91 -22.34
N SER A 295 -16.59 -13.74 -21.42
CA SER A 295 -16.87 -13.29 -20.04
C SER A 295 -17.62 -11.96 -20.01
N THR A 296 -18.37 -11.76 -18.94
CA THR A 296 -19.29 -10.64 -18.73
C THR A 296 -18.87 -9.78 -17.53
N LEU A 297 -19.52 -8.63 -17.34
CA LEU A 297 -19.30 -7.76 -16.18
C LEU A 297 -19.48 -8.51 -14.86
N ARG A 298 -20.44 -9.45 -14.80
CA ARG A 298 -20.63 -10.33 -13.65
C ARG A 298 -19.37 -11.14 -13.31
N ASP A 299 -18.70 -11.69 -14.31
CA ASP A 299 -17.48 -12.51 -14.12
C ASP A 299 -16.32 -11.63 -13.64
N VAL A 300 -16.24 -10.40 -14.13
CA VAL A 300 -15.28 -9.39 -13.65
C VAL A 300 -15.53 -9.06 -12.17
N VAL A 301 -16.78 -8.82 -11.78
CA VAL A 301 -17.12 -8.51 -10.38
C VAL A 301 -16.83 -9.70 -9.46
N MET A 302 -16.96 -10.94 -9.96
CA MET A 302 -16.59 -12.15 -9.21
C MET A 302 -15.10 -12.20 -8.88
N VAL A 303 -14.22 -11.94 -9.86
CA VAL A 303 -12.76 -11.97 -9.65
C VAL A 303 -12.27 -10.77 -8.84
N VAL A 304 -12.82 -9.58 -9.07
CA VAL A 304 -12.53 -8.39 -8.25
C VAL A 304 -12.88 -8.65 -6.79
N ARG A 305 -14.05 -9.22 -6.50
CA ARG A 305 -14.44 -9.58 -5.13
C ARG A 305 -13.49 -10.61 -4.49
N ALA A 306 -12.88 -11.49 -5.28
CA ALA A 306 -11.89 -12.44 -4.76
C ALA A 306 -10.58 -11.72 -4.42
N ASP A 307 -10.13 -10.78 -5.24
CA ASP A 307 -8.99 -9.90 -4.93
C ASP A 307 -9.22 -9.15 -3.60
N GLU A 308 -10.42 -8.59 -3.38
CA GLU A 308 -10.74 -7.93 -2.11
C GLU A 308 -10.62 -8.86 -0.90
N ALA A 309 -11.06 -10.12 -1.05
CA ALA A 309 -10.95 -11.12 0.00
C ALA A 309 -9.49 -11.51 0.27
N HIS A 310 -8.65 -11.47 -0.76
CA HIS A 310 -7.21 -11.64 -0.62
C HIS A 310 -6.59 -10.44 0.12
N HIS A 311 -6.85 -9.20 -0.30
CA HIS A 311 -6.37 -7.99 0.37
C HIS A 311 -6.79 -7.91 1.84
N ARG A 312 -8.04 -8.32 2.14
CA ARG A 312 -8.56 -8.48 3.50
C ARG A 312 -7.65 -9.37 4.34
N ASP A 313 -7.36 -10.57 3.84
CA ASP A 313 -6.61 -11.59 4.57
C ASP A 313 -5.15 -11.16 4.76
N VAL A 314 -4.53 -10.58 3.73
CA VAL A 314 -3.15 -10.06 3.79
C VAL A 314 -3.03 -8.93 4.79
N ASN A 315 -3.94 -7.97 4.78
CA ASN A 315 -3.88 -6.82 5.70
C ASN A 315 -4.21 -7.20 7.15
N HIS A 316 -5.19 -8.09 7.37
CA HIS A 316 -5.42 -8.63 8.72
C HIS A 316 -4.20 -9.41 9.23
N PHE A 317 -3.57 -10.20 8.38
CA PHE A 317 -2.34 -10.93 8.73
C PHE A 317 -1.17 -9.99 9.04
N ALA A 318 -0.95 -8.95 8.24
CA ALA A 318 0.06 -7.92 8.48
C ALA A 318 -0.12 -7.24 9.85
N SER A 319 -1.38 -6.94 10.18
CA SER A 319 -1.76 -6.39 11.48
C SER A 319 -1.47 -7.38 12.62
N ASP A 320 -1.83 -8.65 12.45
CA ASP A 320 -1.62 -9.71 13.45
C ASP A 320 -0.13 -9.95 13.75
N ILE A 321 0.75 -9.92 12.73
CA ILE A 321 2.22 -10.00 12.92
C ILE A 321 2.69 -8.93 13.90
N HIS A 322 2.25 -7.69 13.71
CA HIS A 322 2.61 -6.59 14.60
C HIS A 322 2.01 -6.73 16.00
N TYR A 323 0.82 -7.31 16.15
CA TYR A 323 0.25 -7.61 17.48
C TYR A 323 0.99 -8.71 18.22
N GLN A 324 1.59 -9.66 17.50
CA GLN A 324 2.44 -10.70 18.06
C GLN A 324 3.83 -10.18 18.49
N GLY A 325 4.12 -8.90 18.24
CA GLY A 325 5.40 -8.27 18.57
C GLY A 325 6.49 -8.50 17.51
N CYS A 326 6.12 -9.07 16.35
CA CYS A 326 7.02 -9.33 15.24
C CYS A 326 7.10 -8.13 14.27
N GLU A 327 8.20 -8.04 13.54
CA GLU A 327 8.31 -7.18 12.36
C GLU A 327 7.87 -7.94 11.10
N LEU A 328 7.29 -7.25 10.12
CA LEU A 328 6.86 -7.86 8.84
C LEU A 328 7.97 -8.67 8.15
N LYS A 329 9.24 -8.28 8.27
CA LYS A 329 10.36 -9.03 7.66
C LYS A 329 10.57 -10.44 8.24
N GLU A 330 10.00 -10.74 9.41
CA GLU A 330 10.16 -12.01 10.13
C GLU A 330 9.12 -13.06 9.69
N ALA A 331 8.03 -12.63 9.07
CA ALA A 331 7.01 -13.50 8.48
C ALA A 331 6.85 -13.15 6.99
N PRO A 332 7.17 -14.07 6.06
CA PRO A 332 7.16 -13.73 4.64
C PRO A 332 5.76 -13.31 4.17
N ALA A 333 5.71 -12.27 3.34
CA ALA A 333 4.48 -11.87 2.68
C ALA A 333 3.98 -13.00 1.76
N PRO A 334 2.66 -13.23 1.66
CA PRO A 334 2.08 -14.27 0.81
C PRO A 334 2.08 -13.84 -0.67
N ILE A 335 3.27 -13.66 -1.26
CA ILE A 335 3.43 -13.27 -2.68
C ILE A 335 2.94 -14.39 -3.59
N GLY A 336 2.18 -14.03 -4.63
CA GLY A 336 1.66 -14.96 -5.63
C GLY A 336 0.50 -15.82 -5.14
N TYR A 337 -0.05 -15.51 -3.96
CA TYR A 337 -1.35 -15.99 -3.55
C TYR A 337 -2.38 -15.05 -4.20
N HIS A 338 -3.16 -15.55 -5.13
CA HIS A 338 -4.20 -14.81 -5.86
C HIS A 338 -5.40 -15.70 -6.06
#